data_AF-A0A101F2K1-F1
#
_entry.id   AF-A0A101F2K1-F1
#
_cell.length_a   1.000
_cell.length_b   1.000
_cell.length_c   1.000
_cell.angle_alpha   90.00
_cell.angle_beta   90.00
_cell.angle_gamma   90.00
#
_symmetry.space_group_name_H-M   'P 1'
#
loop_
_entity.id
_entity.type
_entity.pdbx_description
1 polymer ?
#
loop_
_entity_poly.entity_id
_entity_poly.type
_entity_poly.pdbx_seq_one_letter_code
_entity_poly.pdbx_strand_id
1 'polypeptide(L)'
;MLDEEIMDLGPEWRAFEPGQREKRSRVGAPETIMLHDKGLSTDIDWRNRDIHGNDISGSTRTKMYRLRMWQRRMRISDAIDRNLAFALSELDRMGSQIGLPRNIREIAALLYRKAVINRLVRGRSIEGMVSACLYAACRIANAPRTLDEIEDFSKVDKKEIGRSYRYLVRELNLKLRPTNPVDYVVRFGDQLGVTEKTKRRAMRIVNQAIKMGLTSGKGPTGIAAAAIYIASLLEGEKMTQREVAEVARVTEVTVRNRYKELVDKLNIRIPT
;
A
#
# COMPACT_ATOMS: atom_id res chain seq x y z
N MET A 1 28.71 -33.76 -29.89
CA MET A 1 27.84 -32.97 -30.80
C MET A 1 26.41 -33.26 -30.36
N LEU A 2 25.63 -32.35 -29.78
CA LEU A 2 25.69 -30.89 -29.69
C LEU A 2 25.24 -30.49 -28.29
N ASP A 3 26.01 -29.67 -27.58
CA ASP A 3 25.39 -28.78 -26.60
C ASP A 3 24.77 -27.66 -27.43
N GLU A 4 23.46 -27.74 -27.66
CA GLU A 4 22.70 -26.65 -28.25
C GLU A 4 22.96 -25.38 -27.43
N GLU A 5 23.45 -24.33 -28.10
CA GLU A 5 23.50 -22.98 -27.54
C GLU A 5 22.08 -22.58 -27.13
N ILE A 6 21.76 -22.75 -25.84
CA ILE A 6 20.52 -22.27 -25.26
C ILE A 6 20.58 -20.74 -25.33
N MET A 7 20.01 -20.16 -26.39
CA MET A 7 19.84 -18.73 -26.51
C MET A 7 18.89 -18.24 -25.41
N ASP A 8 19.42 -17.43 -24.51
CA ASP A 8 18.63 -16.75 -23.48
C ASP A 8 17.68 -15.74 -24.17
N LEU A 9 16.39 -16.08 -24.21
CA LEU A 9 15.30 -15.20 -24.68
C LEU A 9 14.94 -14.13 -23.63
N GLY A 10 15.62 -14.13 -22.48
CA GLY A 10 15.54 -13.11 -21.47
C GLY A 10 16.04 -11.75 -21.99
N PRO A 11 15.57 -10.65 -21.37
CA PRO A 11 15.89 -9.34 -21.89
C PRO A 11 17.38 -8.99 -21.72
N GLU A 12 18.01 -8.49 -22.80
CA GLU A 12 19.47 -8.28 -22.93
C GLU A 12 20.07 -7.20 -22.00
N TRP A 13 19.22 -6.38 -21.39
CA TRP A 13 19.55 -5.24 -20.53
C TRP A 13 20.11 -5.59 -19.13
N ARG A 14 20.84 -6.70 -18.98
CA ARG A 14 21.54 -7.02 -17.73
C ARG A 14 22.61 -5.94 -17.48
N ALA A 15 22.29 -5.02 -16.58
CA ALA A 15 23.08 -3.86 -16.24
C ALA A 15 23.23 -3.80 -14.73
N PHE A 16 24.47 -3.70 -14.26
CA PHE A 16 24.79 -3.56 -12.84
C PHE A 16 24.66 -2.11 -12.38
N GLU A 17 24.73 -1.16 -13.31
CA GLU A 17 24.52 0.26 -13.06
C GLU A 17 23.33 0.83 -13.84
N PRO A 18 22.61 1.83 -13.29
CA PRO A 18 21.44 2.43 -13.93
C PRO A 18 21.73 3.00 -15.33
N GLY A 19 22.88 3.68 -15.50
CA GLY A 19 23.25 4.31 -16.79
C GLY A 19 23.67 3.32 -17.87
N GLN A 20 24.14 2.11 -17.49
CA GLN A 20 24.40 1.05 -18.47
C GLN A 20 23.11 0.47 -19.03
N ARG A 21 22.03 0.44 -18.25
CA ARG A 21 20.72 -0.07 -18.66
C ARG A 21 20.12 0.76 -19.77
N GLU A 22 20.21 2.08 -19.66
CA GLU A 22 19.71 3.04 -20.65
C GLU A 22 20.48 2.97 -21.97
N LYS A 23 21.80 2.73 -21.91
CA LYS A 23 22.66 2.59 -23.11
C LYS A 23 22.52 1.24 -23.82
N ARG A 24 22.21 0.17 -23.08
CA ARG A 24 22.12 -1.21 -23.60
C ARG A 24 20.72 -1.59 -24.06
N SER A 25 19.68 -0.93 -23.56
CA SER A 25 18.31 -1.26 -23.92
C SER A 25 18.05 -0.88 -25.38
N ARG A 26 17.87 -1.90 -26.24
CA ARG A 26 17.41 -1.71 -27.63
C ARG A 26 15.89 -1.52 -27.73
N VAL A 27 15.18 -1.90 -26.67
CA VAL A 27 13.72 -1.88 -26.56
C VAL A 27 13.27 -0.91 -25.46
N GLY A 28 11.99 -0.55 -25.48
CA GLY A 28 11.38 0.34 -24.50
C GLY A 28 11.27 -0.26 -23.08
N ALA A 29 10.63 0.49 -22.19
CA ALA A 29 10.36 0.05 -20.82
C ALA A 29 9.45 -1.20 -20.80
N PRO A 30 9.56 -2.06 -19.77
CA PRO A 30 8.67 -3.21 -19.62
C PRO A 30 7.23 -2.74 -19.34
N GLU A 31 6.26 -3.58 -19.71
CA GLU A 31 4.86 -3.32 -19.38
C GLU A 31 4.64 -3.23 -17.86
N THR A 32 3.75 -2.34 -17.45
CA THR A 32 3.42 -2.14 -16.03
C THR A 32 1.93 -1.94 -15.82
N ILE A 33 1.34 -2.70 -14.90
CA ILE A 33 -0.09 -2.62 -14.59
C ILE A 33 -0.46 -1.26 -13.98
N MET A 34 0.53 -0.54 -13.45
CA MET A 34 0.41 0.79 -12.81
C MET A 34 0.13 1.93 -13.80
N LEU A 35 0.36 1.76 -15.10
CA LEU A 35 0.00 2.75 -16.11
C LEU A 35 -1.31 2.35 -16.79
N HIS A 36 -2.20 3.29 -17.08
CA HIS A 36 -3.52 3.07 -17.70
C HIS A 36 -3.51 2.09 -18.90
N ASP A 37 -2.60 2.32 -19.84
CA ASP A 37 -2.34 1.60 -21.08
C ASP A 37 -1.26 0.51 -20.95
N LYS A 38 -0.85 0.20 -19.72
CA LYS A 38 0.25 -0.69 -19.38
C LYS A 38 1.65 -0.26 -19.85
N GLY A 39 1.81 1.00 -20.26
CA GLY A 39 3.10 1.49 -20.77
C GLY A 39 3.35 1.20 -22.26
N LEU A 40 2.28 0.96 -23.03
CA LEU A 40 2.35 0.77 -24.48
C LEU A 40 2.52 2.10 -25.24
N SER A 41 2.04 3.21 -24.68
CA SER A 41 2.19 4.54 -25.25
C SER A 41 3.58 5.13 -24.99
N THR A 42 4.07 5.84 -25.98
CA THR A 42 5.26 6.68 -25.86
C THR A 42 4.86 8.10 -25.49
N ASP A 43 5.80 8.89 -24.96
CA ASP A 43 5.64 10.31 -24.70
C ASP A 43 6.70 11.10 -25.49
N ILE A 44 6.26 12.13 -26.23
CA ILE A 44 7.18 13.06 -26.90
C ILE A 44 7.76 14.00 -25.84
N ASP A 45 9.08 13.99 -25.71
CA ASP A 45 9.80 14.77 -24.70
C ASP A 45 9.50 16.27 -24.79
N TRP A 46 9.49 16.91 -23.62
CA TRP A 46 9.24 18.33 -23.46
C TRP A 46 10.48 19.18 -23.73
N ARG A 47 11.68 18.60 -23.60
CA ARG A 47 12.96 19.34 -23.58
C ARG A 47 13.36 19.99 -24.90
N ASN A 48 12.60 19.80 -25.99
CA ASN A 48 12.82 20.45 -27.30
C ASN A 48 14.27 20.32 -27.79
N ARG A 49 14.90 19.17 -27.54
CA ARG A 49 16.24 18.84 -27.99
C ARG A 49 16.20 17.73 -29.04
N ASP A 50 17.19 17.73 -29.93
CA ASP A 50 17.41 16.63 -30.86
C ASP A 50 18.12 15.45 -30.19
N ILE A 51 18.37 14.38 -30.95
CA ILE A 51 19.07 13.17 -30.48
C ILE A 51 20.53 13.45 -30.07
N HIS A 52 21.12 14.53 -30.58
CA HIS A 52 22.48 14.96 -30.27
C HIS A 52 22.53 15.93 -29.07
N GLY A 53 21.37 16.30 -28.50
CA GLY A 53 21.24 17.19 -27.35
C GLY A 53 21.16 18.68 -27.70
N ASN A 54 21.13 19.04 -28.99
CA ASN A 54 21.05 20.43 -29.44
C ASN A 54 19.60 20.94 -29.41
N ASP A 55 19.42 22.23 -29.19
CA ASP A 55 18.08 22.85 -29.18
C ASP A 55 17.48 22.87 -30.59
N ILE A 56 16.23 22.45 -30.71
CA ILE A 56 15.51 22.49 -31.99
C ILE A 56 15.18 23.94 -32.40
N SER A 57 15.20 24.18 -33.72
CA SER A 57 14.85 25.46 -34.32
C SER A 57 13.42 25.91 -33.96
N GLY A 58 13.16 27.23 -34.00
CA GLY A 58 11.84 27.79 -33.66
C GLY A 58 10.68 27.21 -34.47
N SER A 59 10.89 26.98 -35.78
CA SER A 59 9.88 26.35 -36.66
C SER A 59 9.57 24.91 -36.23
N THR A 60 10.61 24.12 -35.94
CA THR A 60 10.47 22.74 -35.47
C THR A 60 9.81 22.69 -34.08
N ARG A 61 10.13 23.65 -33.20
CA ARG A 61 9.52 23.75 -31.87
C ARG A 61 8.00 23.92 -31.93
N THR A 62 7.50 24.76 -32.84
CA THR A 62 6.06 24.93 -33.05
C THR A 62 5.39 23.66 -33.57
N LYS A 63 6.06 22.93 -34.47
CA LYS A 63 5.58 21.61 -34.94
C LYS A 63 5.53 20.60 -33.79
N MET A 64 6.58 20.50 -32.99
CA MET A 64 6.65 19.59 -31.83
C MET A 64 5.61 19.93 -30.77
N TYR A 65 5.34 21.21 -30.54
CA TYR A 65 4.26 21.64 -29.66
C TYR A 65 2.90 21.11 -30.13
N ARG A 66 2.58 21.24 -31.42
CA ARG A 66 1.34 20.69 -32.00
C ARG A 66 1.28 19.18 -31.86
N LEU A 67 2.37 18.47 -32.18
CA LEU A 67 2.44 17.01 -32.03
C LEU A 67 2.20 16.55 -30.58
N ARG A 68 2.82 17.22 -29.60
CA ARG A 68 2.58 16.95 -28.16
C ARG A 68 1.12 17.19 -27.76
N MET A 69 0.51 18.26 -28.25
CA MET A 69 -0.92 18.50 -28.01
C MET A 69 -1.78 17.37 -28.56
N TRP A 70 -1.53 16.93 -29.80
CA TRP A 70 -2.27 15.83 -30.43
C TRP A 70 -2.04 14.51 -29.70
N GLN A 71 -0.80 14.18 -29.35
CA GLN A 71 -0.47 12.97 -28.60
C GLN A 71 -1.20 12.92 -27.26
N ARG A 72 -1.20 14.00 -26.47
CA ARG A 72 -1.92 14.04 -25.18
C ARG A 72 -3.42 13.81 -25.35
N ARG A 73 -4.02 14.32 -26.43
CA ARG A 73 -5.45 14.12 -26.72
C ARG A 73 -5.75 12.68 -27.15
N MET A 74 -4.87 12.08 -27.95
CA MET A 74 -5.04 10.71 -28.46
C MET A 74 -4.75 9.64 -27.41
N ARG A 75 -3.77 9.87 -26.53
CA ARG A 75 -3.33 8.89 -25.52
C ARG A 75 -4.44 8.53 -24.52
N ILE A 76 -5.37 9.45 -24.27
CA ILE A 76 -6.44 9.26 -23.28
C ILE A 76 -7.83 9.53 -23.91
N SER A 77 -8.10 8.86 -25.03
CA SER A 77 -9.34 9.01 -25.79
C SER A 77 -10.55 8.48 -25.03
N ASP A 78 -10.40 7.38 -24.31
CA ASP A 78 -11.52 6.63 -23.76
C ASP A 78 -11.87 7.09 -22.34
N ALA A 79 -13.16 7.07 -22.02
CA ALA A 79 -13.63 7.43 -20.67
C ALA A 79 -13.07 6.49 -19.59
N ILE A 80 -12.87 5.21 -19.95
CA ILE A 80 -12.26 4.20 -19.08
C ILE A 80 -10.78 4.53 -18.84
N ASP A 81 -10.05 4.89 -19.90
CA ASP A 81 -8.63 5.23 -19.80
C ASP A 81 -8.39 6.52 -19.02
N ARG A 82 -9.26 7.53 -19.18
CA ARG A 82 -9.24 8.73 -18.32
C ARG A 82 -9.43 8.37 -16.85
N ASN A 83 -10.37 7.48 -16.54
CA ASN A 83 -10.59 7.01 -15.18
C ASN A 83 -9.38 6.25 -14.64
N LEU A 84 -8.83 5.31 -15.40
CA LEU A 84 -7.66 4.54 -15.01
C LEU A 84 -6.43 5.42 -14.81
N ALA A 85 -6.20 6.39 -15.69
CA ALA A 85 -5.07 7.32 -15.59
C ALA A 85 -5.15 8.13 -14.29
N PHE A 86 -6.32 8.69 -13.97
CA PHE A 86 -6.52 9.42 -12.71
C PHE A 86 -6.38 8.51 -11.49
N ALA A 87 -7.08 7.37 -11.49
CA ALA A 87 -7.12 6.47 -10.34
C ALA A 87 -5.78 5.83 -10.03
N LEU A 88 -5.04 5.37 -11.04
CA LEU A 88 -3.72 4.76 -10.85
C LEU A 88 -2.67 5.79 -10.42
N SER A 89 -2.77 7.03 -10.89
CA SER A 89 -1.94 8.14 -10.41
C SER A 89 -2.21 8.44 -8.93
N GLU A 90 -3.48 8.51 -8.52
CA GLU A 90 -3.85 8.72 -7.11
C GLU A 90 -3.43 7.54 -6.23
N LEU A 91 -3.58 6.30 -6.72
CA LEU A 91 -3.13 5.10 -6.05
C LEU A 91 -1.62 5.14 -5.81
N ASP A 92 -0.84 5.53 -6.82
CA ASP A 92 0.61 5.61 -6.72
C ASP A 92 1.06 6.72 -5.76
N ARG A 93 0.40 7.89 -5.81
CA ARG A 93 0.60 9.00 -4.87
C ARG A 93 0.36 8.55 -3.42
N MET A 94 -0.81 7.97 -3.14
CA MET A 94 -1.17 7.51 -1.80
C MET A 94 -0.27 6.39 -1.31
N GLY A 95 -0.01 5.39 -2.16
CA GLY A 95 0.86 4.27 -1.83
C GLY A 95 2.28 4.70 -1.51
N SER A 96 2.80 5.70 -2.24
CA SER A 96 4.13 6.28 -1.99
C SER A 96 4.16 7.06 -0.67
N GLN A 97 3.15 7.87 -0.38
CA GLN A 97 3.06 8.63 0.88
C GLN A 97 2.96 7.74 2.12
N ILE A 98 2.24 6.62 2.04
CA ILE A 98 2.13 5.62 3.12
C ILE A 98 3.42 4.78 3.26
N GLY A 99 4.33 4.83 2.27
CA GLY A 99 5.53 4.00 2.23
C GLY A 99 5.25 2.54 1.86
N LEU A 100 4.24 2.29 1.01
CA LEU A 100 3.94 0.93 0.55
C LEU A 100 4.92 0.49 -0.54
N PRO A 101 5.46 -0.74 -0.43
CA PRO A 101 6.34 -1.30 -1.45
C PRO A 101 5.60 -1.49 -2.77
N ARG A 102 6.35 -1.47 -3.87
CA ARG A 102 5.81 -1.49 -5.24
C ARG A 102 4.92 -2.68 -5.52
N ASN A 103 5.25 -3.86 -4.99
CA ASN A 103 4.43 -5.07 -5.12
C ASN A 103 3.01 -4.88 -4.56
N ILE A 104 2.84 -4.20 -3.43
CA ILE A 104 1.50 -3.95 -2.85
C ILE A 104 0.73 -2.95 -3.70
N ARG A 105 1.40 -1.91 -4.21
CA ARG A 105 0.80 -0.95 -5.16
C ARG A 105 0.32 -1.63 -6.44
N GLU A 106 1.10 -2.56 -6.98
CA GLU A 106 0.73 -3.35 -8.17
C GLU A 106 -0.49 -4.25 -7.91
N ILE A 107 -0.58 -4.90 -6.75
CA ILE A 107 -1.78 -5.67 -6.35
C ILE A 107 -3.00 -4.75 -6.29
N ALA A 108 -2.86 -3.56 -5.70
CA ALA A 108 -3.94 -2.58 -5.62
C ALA A 108 -4.40 -2.10 -7.00
N ALA A 109 -3.46 -1.84 -7.92
CA ALA A 109 -3.76 -1.48 -9.31
C ALA A 109 -4.51 -2.61 -10.04
N LEU A 110 -4.12 -3.86 -9.80
CA LEU A 110 -4.79 -5.03 -10.37
C LEU A 110 -6.22 -5.17 -9.83
N LEU A 111 -6.44 -4.96 -8.54
CA LEU A 111 -7.79 -4.92 -7.95
C LEU A 111 -8.65 -3.79 -8.54
N TYR A 112 -8.08 -2.60 -8.70
CA TYR A 112 -8.81 -1.47 -9.27
C TYR A 112 -9.22 -1.75 -10.73
N ARG A 113 -8.32 -2.31 -11.54
CA ARG A 113 -8.64 -2.74 -12.91
C ARG A 113 -9.76 -3.77 -12.95
N LYS A 114 -9.73 -4.78 -12.08
CA LYS A 114 -10.82 -5.75 -11.94
C LYS A 114 -12.14 -5.06 -11.58
N ALA A 115 -12.09 -4.07 -10.69
CA ALA A 115 -13.27 -3.28 -10.32
C ALA A 115 -13.84 -2.47 -11.50
N VAL A 116 -12.98 -1.89 -12.35
CA VAL A 116 -13.39 -1.18 -13.57
C VAL A 116 -14.04 -2.12 -14.59
N ILE A 117 -13.43 -3.29 -14.84
CA ILE A 117 -13.96 -4.30 -15.77
C ILE A 117 -15.36 -4.77 -15.33
N ASN A 118 -15.53 -5.03 -14.04
CA ASN A 118 -16.80 -5.42 -13.44
C ASN A 118 -17.77 -4.24 -13.22
N ARG A 119 -17.45 -3.04 -13.73
CA ARG A 119 -18.26 -1.80 -13.65
C ARG A 119 -18.62 -1.37 -12.21
N LEU A 120 -17.80 -1.74 -11.22
CA LEU A 120 -18.03 -1.48 -9.79
C LEU A 120 -17.81 0.00 -9.40
N VAL A 121 -17.06 0.74 -10.22
CA VAL A 121 -16.67 2.14 -9.96
C VAL A 121 -17.81 3.12 -10.30
N ARG A 122 -18.76 2.74 -11.16
CA ARG A 122 -19.82 3.66 -11.62
C ARG A 122 -20.71 4.10 -10.45
N GLY A 123 -20.92 5.41 -10.31
CA GLY A 123 -21.76 6.00 -9.26
C GLY A 123 -21.10 6.07 -7.87
N ARG A 124 -19.78 5.89 -7.78
CA ARG A 124 -19.01 5.96 -6.54
C ARG A 124 -17.81 6.90 -6.68
N SER A 125 -17.29 7.39 -5.56
CA SER A 125 -16.04 8.16 -5.56
C SER A 125 -14.90 7.29 -6.09
N ILE A 126 -14.18 7.83 -7.08
CA ILE A 126 -12.98 7.18 -7.64
C ILE A 126 -11.92 7.05 -6.55
N GLU A 127 -11.68 8.13 -5.80
CA GLU A 127 -10.74 8.15 -4.68
C GLU A 127 -11.16 7.16 -3.58
N GLY A 128 -12.45 7.10 -3.23
CA GLY A 128 -12.96 6.11 -2.25
C GLY A 128 -12.75 4.66 -2.70
N MET A 129 -12.84 4.38 -4.00
CA MET A 129 -12.56 3.07 -4.56
C MET A 129 -11.06 2.75 -4.61
N VAL A 130 -10.22 3.74 -4.92
CA VAL A 130 -8.75 3.63 -4.89
C VAL A 130 -8.28 3.31 -3.47
N SER A 131 -8.73 4.08 -2.47
CA SER A 131 -8.43 3.86 -1.05
C SER A 131 -8.87 2.47 -0.58
N ALA A 132 -10.03 2.00 -1.03
CA ALA A 132 -10.51 0.65 -0.75
C ALA A 132 -9.66 -0.45 -1.39
N CYS A 133 -9.20 -0.26 -2.64
CA CYS A 133 -8.30 -1.19 -3.32
C CYS A 133 -6.93 -1.25 -2.63
N LEU A 134 -6.41 -0.10 -2.18
CA LEU A 134 -5.15 -0.02 -1.45
C LEU A 134 -5.26 -0.76 -0.10
N TYR A 135 -6.34 -0.52 0.65
CA TYR A 135 -6.61 -1.24 1.89
C TYR A 135 -6.74 -2.76 1.66
N ALA A 136 -7.46 -3.19 0.63
CA ALA A 136 -7.60 -4.60 0.28
C ALA A 136 -6.25 -5.23 -0.10
N ALA A 137 -5.40 -4.53 -0.86
CA ALA A 137 -4.07 -5.00 -1.23
C ALA A 137 -3.17 -5.19 -0.01
N CYS A 138 -3.17 -4.23 0.92
CA CYS A 138 -2.46 -4.33 2.20
C CYS A 138 -2.91 -5.58 2.99
N ARG A 139 -4.21 -5.87 3.00
CA ARG A 139 -4.78 -7.07 3.64
C ARG A 139 -4.39 -8.37 2.95
N ILE A 140 -4.29 -8.40 1.62
CA ILE A 140 -3.85 -9.58 0.86
C ILE A 140 -2.36 -9.83 1.10
N ALA A 141 -1.55 -8.78 1.16
CA ALA A 141 -0.11 -8.86 1.35
C ALA A 141 0.32 -9.09 2.82
N ASN A 142 -0.63 -9.28 3.75
CA ASN A 142 -0.39 -9.36 5.20
C ASN A 142 0.43 -8.17 5.76
N ALA A 143 0.27 -7.00 5.16
CA ALA A 143 0.87 -5.75 5.62
C ALA A 143 -0.24 -4.88 6.21
N PRO A 144 -0.63 -5.08 7.48
CA PRO A 144 -1.80 -4.40 8.03
C PRO A 144 -1.61 -2.88 8.00
N ARG A 145 -2.65 -2.20 7.55
CA ARG A 145 -2.84 -0.77 7.65
C ARG A 145 -4.21 -0.54 8.26
N THR A 146 -4.36 0.47 9.09
CA THR A 146 -5.68 0.85 9.60
C THR A 146 -6.41 1.68 8.55
N LEU A 147 -7.74 1.75 8.64
CA LEU A 147 -8.50 2.63 7.76
C LEU A 147 -8.18 4.11 8.04
N ASP A 148 -7.90 4.45 9.31
CA ASP A 148 -7.50 5.79 9.72
C ASP A 148 -6.19 6.22 9.05
N GLU A 149 -5.22 5.32 8.90
CA GLU A 149 -3.96 5.65 8.20
C GLU A 149 -4.14 5.90 6.71
N ILE A 150 -5.13 5.26 6.09
CA ILE A 150 -5.41 5.46 4.67
C ILE A 150 -6.20 6.75 4.48
N GLU A 151 -7.08 7.08 5.44
CA GLU A 151 -7.85 8.32 5.48
C GLU A 151 -6.93 9.56 5.44
N ASP A 152 -5.83 9.58 6.20
CA ASP A 152 -4.90 10.72 6.24
C ASP A 152 -4.35 11.16 4.87
N PHE A 153 -4.17 10.21 3.94
CA PHE A 153 -3.61 10.46 2.61
C PHE A 153 -4.68 10.44 1.49
N SER A 154 -5.91 10.08 1.89
CA SER A 154 -7.11 10.08 1.07
C SER A 154 -7.84 11.41 1.26
N LYS A 155 -8.60 11.87 0.26
CA LYS A 155 -9.50 13.03 0.45
C LYS A 155 -10.93 12.60 0.83
N VAL A 156 -11.04 11.39 1.36
CA VAL A 156 -12.31 10.69 1.57
C VAL A 156 -12.33 10.09 2.96
N ASP A 157 -13.43 10.29 3.67
CA ASP A 157 -13.62 9.85 5.05
C ASP A 157 -13.54 8.32 5.19
N LYS A 158 -13.10 7.87 6.37
CA LYS A 158 -13.05 6.46 6.78
C LYS A 158 -14.35 5.71 6.53
N LYS A 159 -15.50 6.37 6.74
CA LYS A 159 -16.83 5.76 6.55
C LYS A 159 -17.07 5.39 5.09
N GLU A 160 -16.66 6.25 4.16
CA GLU A 160 -16.79 5.99 2.73
C GLU A 160 -15.77 4.95 2.27
N ILE A 161 -14.52 5.01 2.73
CA ILE A 161 -13.51 3.97 2.46
C ILE A 161 -14.01 2.60 2.91
N GLY A 162 -14.55 2.51 4.13
CA GLY A 162 -15.11 1.27 4.67
C GLY A 162 -16.35 0.75 3.92
N ARG A 163 -17.17 1.65 3.37
CA ARG A 163 -18.31 1.28 2.50
C ARG A 163 -17.81 0.72 1.17
N SER A 164 -16.88 1.42 0.52
CA SER A 164 -16.28 1.02 -0.76
C SER A 164 -15.50 -0.28 -0.64
N TYR A 165 -14.78 -0.49 0.46
CA TYR A 165 -14.08 -1.74 0.76
C TYR A 165 -15.03 -2.93 0.90
N ARG A 166 -16.09 -2.82 1.72
CA ARG A 166 -17.06 -3.91 1.87
C ARG A 166 -17.73 -4.27 0.55
N TYR A 167 -18.04 -3.25 -0.25
CA TYR A 167 -18.58 -3.45 -1.58
C TYR A 167 -17.57 -4.18 -2.47
N LEU A 168 -16.35 -3.67 -2.61
CA LEU A 168 -15.28 -4.29 -3.41
C LEU A 168 -15.05 -5.75 -3.04
N VAL A 169 -14.93 -6.07 -1.75
CA VAL A 169 -14.68 -7.43 -1.24
C VAL A 169 -15.83 -8.37 -1.60
N ARG A 170 -17.07 -7.91 -1.48
CA ARG A 170 -18.26 -8.71 -1.80
C ARG A 170 -18.35 -8.98 -3.30
N GLU A 171 -18.20 -7.96 -4.13
CA GLU A 171 -18.38 -8.08 -5.59
C GLU A 171 -17.21 -8.82 -6.26
N LEU A 172 -15.99 -8.69 -5.74
CA LEU A 172 -14.82 -9.43 -6.23
C LEU A 172 -14.62 -10.78 -5.54
N ASN A 173 -15.54 -11.18 -4.63
CA ASN A 173 -15.50 -12.41 -3.86
C ASN A 173 -14.12 -12.67 -3.19
N LEU A 174 -13.55 -11.62 -2.59
CA LEU A 174 -12.23 -11.71 -1.97
C LEU A 174 -12.33 -12.44 -0.63
N LYS A 175 -11.73 -13.63 -0.54
CA LYS A 175 -11.66 -14.41 0.69
C LYS A 175 -10.57 -13.89 1.63
N LEU A 176 -10.83 -12.75 2.27
CA LEU A 176 -9.88 -12.13 3.21
C LEU A 176 -10.07 -12.69 4.62
N ARG A 177 -8.95 -13.12 5.23
CA ARG A 177 -8.94 -13.56 6.63
C ARG A 177 -9.13 -12.35 7.58
N PRO A 178 -9.70 -12.54 8.77
CA PRO A 178 -9.71 -11.52 9.82
C PRO A 178 -8.29 -11.03 10.12
N THR A 179 -8.13 -9.75 10.49
CA THR A 179 -6.81 -9.22 10.82
C THR A 179 -6.32 -9.83 12.12
N ASN A 180 -5.06 -10.30 12.13
CA ASN A 180 -4.43 -10.78 13.33
C ASN A 180 -3.89 -9.58 14.14
N PRO A 181 -4.23 -9.42 15.43
CA PRO A 181 -3.63 -8.39 16.26
C PRO A 181 -2.09 -8.47 16.33
N VAL A 182 -1.50 -9.65 16.14
CA VAL A 182 -0.04 -9.86 16.11
C VAL A 182 0.63 -9.01 15.03
N ASP A 183 0.00 -8.86 13.87
CA ASP A 183 0.60 -8.14 12.73
C ASP A 183 0.79 -6.64 13.05
N TYR A 184 -0.02 -6.09 13.96
CA TYR A 184 0.11 -4.71 14.43
C TYR A 184 1.19 -4.53 15.50
N VAL A 185 1.52 -5.58 16.25
CA VAL A 185 2.49 -5.51 17.37
C VAL A 185 3.86 -5.08 16.86
N VAL A 186 4.32 -5.68 15.76
CA VAL A 186 5.64 -5.39 15.18
C VAL A 186 5.73 -3.92 14.80
N ARG A 187 4.77 -3.46 13.99
CA ARG A 187 4.78 -2.10 13.45
C ARG A 187 4.58 -1.02 14.51
N PHE A 188 3.61 -1.20 15.42
CA PHE A 188 3.43 -0.25 16.52
C PHE A 188 4.64 -0.25 17.44
N GLY A 189 5.25 -1.43 17.66
CA GLY A 189 6.49 -1.52 18.41
C GLY A 189 7.66 -0.79 17.75
N ASP A 190 7.79 -0.86 16.42
CA ASP A 190 8.80 -0.09 15.67
C ASP A 190 8.59 1.41 15.82
N GLN A 191 7.34 1.88 15.71
CA GLN A 191 6.98 3.30 15.87
C GLN A 191 7.22 3.82 17.30
N LEU A 192 7.01 2.96 18.30
CA LEU A 192 7.23 3.28 19.71
C LEU A 192 8.70 3.11 20.14
N GLY A 193 9.57 2.57 19.27
CA GLY A 193 10.98 2.35 19.58
C GLY A 193 11.25 1.26 20.63
N VAL A 194 10.30 0.35 20.87
CA VAL A 194 10.47 -0.72 21.88
C VAL A 194 11.45 -1.78 21.41
N THR A 195 12.10 -2.46 22.35
CA THR A 195 13.07 -3.50 22.00
C THR A 195 12.41 -4.74 21.38
N GLU A 196 13.21 -5.52 20.64
CA GLU A 196 12.76 -6.79 20.07
C GLU A 196 12.30 -7.80 21.14
N LYS A 197 12.88 -7.72 22.35
CA LYS A 197 12.46 -8.54 23.50
C LYS A 197 11.01 -8.21 23.89
N THR A 198 10.69 -6.93 23.99
CA THR A 198 9.35 -6.41 24.29
C THR A 198 8.35 -6.77 23.20
N LYS A 199 8.71 -6.64 21.91
CA LYS A 199 7.86 -7.09 20.78
C LYS A 199 7.53 -8.58 20.87
N ARG A 200 8.53 -9.44 21.11
CA ARG A 200 8.33 -10.88 21.27
C ARG A 200 7.45 -11.21 22.48
N ARG A 201 7.59 -10.47 23.59
CA ARG A 201 6.73 -10.63 24.76
C ARG A 201 5.29 -10.23 24.45
N ALA A 202 5.08 -9.10 23.78
CA ALA A 202 3.76 -8.65 23.34
C ALA A 202 3.09 -9.66 22.39
N MET A 203 3.82 -10.19 21.40
CA MET A 203 3.32 -11.24 20.51
C MET A 203 2.88 -12.50 21.26
N ARG A 204 3.63 -12.92 22.29
CA ARG A 204 3.24 -14.06 23.14
C ARG A 204 1.94 -13.78 23.90
N ILE A 205 1.80 -12.59 24.48
CA ILE A 205 0.58 -12.16 25.19
C ILE A 205 -0.63 -12.18 24.24
N VAL A 206 -0.49 -11.62 23.05
CA VAL A 206 -1.55 -11.64 22.03
C VAL A 206 -1.92 -13.07 21.64
N ASN A 207 -0.94 -13.93 21.37
CA ASN A 207 -1.20 -15.32 21.00
C ASN A 207 -1.90 -16.10 22.12
N GLN A 208 -1.55 -15.84 23.38
CA GLN A 208 -2.24 -16.44 24.52
C GLN A 208 -3.69 -15.93 24.64
N ALA A 209 -3.90 -14.63 24.43
CA ALA A 209 -5.23 -14.03 24.40
C ALA A 209 -6.13 -14.61 23.29
N ILE A 210 -5.56 -14.87 22.11
CA ILE A 210 -6.27 -15.53 20.99
C ILE A 210 -6.67 -16.96 21.38
N LYS A 211 -5.74 -17.74 21.95
CA LYS A 211 -6.00 -19.12 22.40
C LYS A 211 -7.10 -19.21 23.46
N MET A 212 -7.18 -18.21 24.34
CA MET A 212 -8.19 -18.13 25.40
C MET A 212 -9.50 -17.46 24.94
N GLY A 213 -9.63 -17.10 23.67
CA GLY A 213 -10.85 -16.47 23.13
C GLY A 213 -11.09 -15.04 23.61
N LEU A 214 -10.09 -14.38 24.20
CA LEU A 214 -10.22 -13.03 24.78
C LEU A 214 -10.26 -11.93 23.71
N THR A 215 -9.94 -12.25 22.46
CA THR A 215 -9.88 -11.29 21.36
C THR A 215 -11.20 -11.10 20.61
N SER A 216 -12.19 -11.96 20.86
CA SER A 216 -13.48 -11.94 20.16
C SER A 216 -14.28 -10.66 20.43
N GLY A 217 -14.84 -10.06 19.38
CA GLY A 217 -15.66 -8.84 19.48
C GLY A 217 -14.88 -7.55 19.77
N LYS A 218 -13.54 -7.59 19.75
CA LYS A 218 -12.70 -6.44 20.08
C LYS A 218 -11.83 -6.04 18.91
N GLY A 219 -11.53 -4.75 18.82
CA GLY A 219 -10.65 -4.20 17.79
C GLY A 219 -9.23 -4.77 17.92
N PRO A 220 -8.62 -5.28 16.83
CA PRO A 220 -7.28 -5.86 16.87
C PRO A 220 -6.20 -4.83 17.23
N THR A 221 -6.37 -3.57 16.84
CA THR A 221 -5.43 -2.48 17.18
C THR A 221 -5.36 -2.23 18.68
N GLY A 222 -6.52 -2.20 19.36
CA GLY A 222 -6.58 -2.02 20.82
C GLY A 222 -5.99 -3.18 21.61
N ILE A 223 -6.12 -4.42 21.11
CA ILE A 223 -5.48 -5.60 21.72
C ILE A 223 -3.96 -5.53 21.56
N ALA A 224 -3.48 -5.18 20.36
CA ALA A 224 -2.05 -5.03 20.10
C ALA A 224 -1.43 -3.93 20.97
N ALA A 225 -2.10 -2.77 21.06
CA ALA A 225 -1.73 -1.66 21.92
C ALA A 225 -1.60 -2.08 23.39
N ALA A 226 -2.63 -2.72 23.94
CA ALA A 226 -2.60 -3.19 25.33
C ALA A 226 -1.51 -4.24 25.56
N ALA A 227 -1.29 -5.16 24.62
CA ALA A 227 -0.24 -6.16 24.73
C ALA A 227 1.18 -5.56 24.70
N ILE A 228 1.42 -4.51 23.89
CA ILE A 228 2.69 -3.76 23.89
C ILE A 228 2.88 -3.08 25.24
N TYR A 229 1.86 -2.39 25.75
CA TYR A 229 1.93 -1.72 27.04
C TYR A 229 2.19 -2.68 28.22
N ILE A 230 1.57 -3.86 28.22
CA ILE A 230 1.86 -4.89 29.24
C ILE A 230 3.30 -5.39 29.09
N ALA A 231 3.74 -5.66 27.86
CA ALA A 231 5.09 -6.14 27.61
C ALA A 231 6.15 -5.13 28.03
N SER A 232 5.93 -3.83 27.78
CA SER A 232 6.88 -2.78 28.16
C SER A 232 7.04 -2.70 29.68
N LEU A 233 5.93 -2.79 30.43
CA LEU A 233 5.96 -2.87 31.90
C LEU A 233 6.73 -4.09 32.42
N LEU A 234 6.57 -5.26 31.79
CA LEU A 234 7.26 -6.49 32.20
C LEU A 234 8.77 -6.45 31.93
N GLU A 235 9.19 -5.74 30.88
CA GLU A 235 10.59 -5.66 30.46
C GLU A 235 11.30 -4.40 31.02
N GLY A 236 10.59 -3.57 31.80
CA GLY A 236 11.14 -2.35 32.42
C GLY A 236 11.26 -1.15 31.48
N GLU A 237 10.63 -1.21 30.30
CA GLU A 237 10.56 -0.10 29.36
C GLU A 237 9.40 0.84 29.76
N LYS A 238 9.75 2.02 30.29
CA LYS A 238 8.75 3.02 30.70
C LYS A 238 8.04 3.59 29.48
N MET A 239 6.73 3.38 29.44
CA MET A 239 5.83 3.92 28.42
C MET A 239 4.52 4.34 29.06
N THR A 240 3.90 5.37 28.51
CA THR A 240 2.58 5.83 28.95
C THR A 240 1.48 5.18 28.12
N GLN A 241 0.29 5.05 28.70
CA GLN A 241 -0.89 4.59 27.95
C GLN A 241 -1.24 5.55 26.80
N ARG A 242 -0.92 6.83 26.94
CA ARG A 242 -1.14 7.88 25.93
C ARG A 242 -0.30 7.64 24.68
N GLU A 243 1.00 7.43 24.82
CA GLU A 243 1.92 7.17 23.69
C GLU A 243 1.46 5.95 22.89
N VAL A 244 1.11 4.87 23.58
CA VAL A 244 0.65 3.64 22.94
C VAL A 244 -0.72 3.82 22.27
N ALA A 245 -1.62 4.57 22.90
CA ALA A 245 -2.94 4.88 22.34
C ALA A 245 -2.85 5.73 21.06
N GLU A 246 -1.96 6.71 21.03
CA GLU A 246 -1.71 7.60 19.89
C GLU A 246 -1.21 6.81 18.68
N VAL A 247 -0.18 5.97 18.87
CA VAL A 247 0.36 5.12 17.80
C VAL A 247 -0.67 4.14 17.25
N ALA A 248 -1.49 3.54 18.14
CA ALA A 248 -2.52 2.60 17.73
C ALA A 248 -3.81 3.26 17.21
N ARG A 249 -3.91 4.60 17.23
CA ARG A 249 -5.11 5.40 16.90
C ARG A 249 -6.36 4.92 17.64
N VAL A 250 -6.20 4.68 18.94
CA VAL A 250 -7.31 4.31 19.84
C VAL A 250 -7.33 5.28 21.02
N THR A 251 -8.43 5.28 21.77
CA THR A 251 -8.51 6.10 22.98
C THR A 251 -7.71 5.43 24.12
N GLU A 252 -7.15 6.24 25.02
CA GLU A 252 -6.47 5.73 26.22
C GLU A 252 -7.36 4.80 27.05
N VAL A 253 -8.66 5.11 27.13
CA VAL A 253 -9.66 4.30 27.82
C VAL A 253 -9.76 2.90 27.19
N THR A 254 -9.64 2.80 25.87
CA THR A 254 -9.62 1.51 25.16
C THR A 254 -8.41 0.70 25.57
N VAL A 255 -7.21 1.30 25.59
CA VAL A 255 -5.98 0.62 26.03
C VAL A 255 -6.10 0.17 27.48
N ARG A 256 -6.59 1.05 28.36
CA ARG A 256 -6.78 0.75 29.80
C ARG A 256 -7.74 -0.39 30.06
N ASN A 257 -8.88 -0.42 29.36
CA ASN A 257 -9.87 -1.48 29.50
C ASN A 257 -9.32 -2.83 29.03
N ARG A 258 -8.58 -2.84 27.90
CA ARG A 258 -7.96 -4.06 27.36
C ARG A 258 -6.79 -4.53 28.22
N TYR A 259 -6.01 -3.60 28.76
CA TYR A 259 -4.96 -3.87 29.72
C TYR A 259 -5.50 -4.63 30.94
N LYS A 260 -6.49 -4.07 31.64
CA LYS A 260 -7.07 -4.70 32.85
C LYS A 260 -7.54 -6.12 32.55
N GLU A 261 -8.31 -6.26 31.47
CA GLU A 261 -8.85 -7.54 31.07
C GLU A 261 -7.78 -8.59 30.73
N LEU A 262 -6.72 -8.20 30.00
CA LEU A 262 -5.62 -9.12 29.67
C LEU A 262 -4.82 -9.50 30.92
N VAL A 263 -4.56 -8.56 31.82
CA VAL A 263 -3.82 -8.81 33.06
C VAL A 263 -4.59 -9.78 33.96
N ASP A 264 -5.87 -9.52 34.17
CA ASP A 264 -6.75 -10.32 35.03
C ASP A 264 -6.93 -11.74 34.46
N LYS A 265 -7.20 -11.85 33.15
CA LYS A 265 -7.49 -13.15 32.52
C LYS A 265 -6.26 -13.99 32.23
N LEU A 266 -5.10 -13.36 32.03
CA LEU A 266 -3.84 -14.06 31.79
C LEU A 266 -3.01 -14.25 33.07
N ASN A 267 -3.50 -13.79 34.23
CA ASN A 267 -2.80 -13.82 35.52
C ASN A 267 -1.37 -13.26 35.44
N ILE A 268 -1.21 -12.15 34.72
CA ILE A 268 0.11 -11.54 34.52
C ILE A 268 0.48 -10.76 35.79
N ARG A 269 1.59 -11.15 36.42
CA ARG A 269 2.16 -10.38 37.54
C ARG A 269 3.01 -9.25 36.98
N ILE A 270 2.55 -8.02 37.18
CA ILE A 270 3.26 -6.82 36.74
C ILE A 270 4.24 -6.43 37.86
N PRO A 271 5.52 -6.18 37.54
CA PRO A 271 6.46 -5.65 38.51
C PRO A 271 6.03 -4.24 38.91
N THR A 272 5.95 -4.01 40.22
CA THR A 272 5.63 -2.70 40.82
C THR A 272 6.78 -1.71 40.62
#